data_AF-A0A2T2SQE0-F1
#
_entry.id   AF-A0A2T2SQE0-F1
#
_cell.length_a   1.000
_cell.length_b   1.000
_cell.length_c   1.000
_cell.angle_alpha   90.00
_cell.angle_beta   90.00
_cell.angle_gamma   90.00
#
_symmetry.space_group_name_H-M   'P 1'
#
loop_
_entity.id
_entity.type
_entity.pdbx_description
1 polymer ?
#
loop_
_entity_poly.entity_id
_entity_poly.type
_entity_poly.pdbx_seq_one_letter_code
_entity_poly.pdbx_strand_id
1 'polypeptide(L)'
;MPDSQVIVEAYLQGGAPMDSIRLTRSVAPDRAYQPADAAVRDASVEVRERTTDGATAATIPFEEVDAGIYAPTPTPAPRVQPRTTYELSVTAGEADITATTTVPDTVSIVDTQNETVPYQGDAQPAFTITAPRSGRSG
;
A
#
# COMPACT_ATOMS: atom_id res chain seq x y z
N MET A 1 -21.12 -25.20 -5.89
CA MET A 1 -20.03 -24.83 -4.96
C MET A 1 -19.87 -23.34 -5.08
N PRO A 2 -19.70 -22.54 -4.01
CA PRO A 2 -19.29 -21.16 -4.18
C PRO A 2 -17.93 -21.14 -4.89
N ASP A 3 -17.77 -20.25 -5.87
CA ASP A 3 -16.53 -20.11 -6.62
C ASP A 3 -15.45 -19.54 -5.68
N SER A 4 -14.27 -20.17 -5.67
CA SER A 4 -13.14 -19.72 -4.85
C SER A 4 -12.56 -18.42 -5.44
N GLN A 5 -12.59 -17.34 -4.67
CA GLN A 5 -12.12 -16.02 -5.07
C GLN A 5 -10.69 -15.77 -4.58
N VAL A 6 -9.89 -15.08 -5.38
CA VAL A 6 -8.59 -14.57 -4.95
C VAL A 6 -8.79 -13.30 -4.13
N ILE A 7 -8.17 -13.26 -2.96
CA ILE A 7 -8.15 -12.14 -2.02
C ILE A 7 -6.74 -11.53 -2.06
N VAL A 8 -6.70 -10.21 -2.17
CA VAL A 8 -5.48 -9.42 -2.24
C VAL A 8 -5.40 -8.50 -1.03
N GLU A 9 -4.28 -8.55 -0.32
CA GLU A 9 -3.96 -7.60 0.75
C GLU A 9 -2.64 -6.90 0.40
N ALA A 10 -2.72 -5.58 0.20
CA ALA A 10 -1.59 -4.73 -0.14
C ALA A 10 -1.75 -3.36 0.54
N TYR A 11 -0.64 -2.85 1.10
CA TYR A 11 -0.63 -1.59 1.82
C TYR A 11 0.48 -0.69 1.30
N LEU A 12 0.16 0.59 1.06
CA LEU A 12 1.10 1.60 0.59
C LEU A 12 1.14 2.75 1.60
N GLN A 13 2.33 3.02 2.14
CA GLN A 13 2.57 4.12 3.07
C GLN A 13 3.56 5.12 2.46
N GLY A 14 3.14 6.38 2.29
CA GLY A 14 4.00 7.43 1.75
C GLY A 14 5.33 7.55 2.49
N GLY A 15 6.43 7.55 1.73
CA GLY A 15 7.81 7.64 2.21
C GLY A 15 8.41 6.34 2.74
N ALA A 16 7.61 5.29 3.00
CA ALA A 16 8.10 3.99 3.43
C ALA A 16 8.59 3.16 2.23
N PRO A 17 9.48 2.17 2.43
CA PRO A 17 9.73 1.13 1.43
C PRO A 17 8.41 0.42 1.09
N MET A 18 8.22 0.08 -0.18
CA MET A 18 7.08 -0.70 -0.64
C MET A 18 7.08 -2.07 0.05
N ASP A 19 5.95 -2.40 0.66
CA ASP A 19 5.79 -3.64 1.43
C ASP A 19 5.42 -4.82 0.52
N SER A 20 5.50 -6.02 1.07
CA SER A 20 5.01 -7.25 0.46
C SER A 20 3.50 -7.23 0.25
N ILE A 21 3.05 -8.03 -0.72
CA ILE A 21 1.64 -8.25 -1.06
C ILE A 21 1.29 -9.67 -0.68
N ARG A 22 0.13 -9.85 -0.03
CA ARG A 22 -0.39 -11.17 0.34
C ARG A 22 -1.54 -11.55 -0.59
N LEU A 23 -1.44 -12.74 -1.20
CA LEU A 23 -2.44 -13.34 -2.07
C LEU A 23 -2.95 -14.65 -1.47
N THR A 24 -4.26 -14.72 -1.24
CA THR A 24 -4.92 -15.91 -0.69
C THR A 24 -6.19 -16.24 -1.46
N ARG A 25 -6.75 -17.43 -1.23
CA ARG A 25 -8.06 -17.85 -1.74
C ARG A 25 -9.09 -17.85 -0.64
N SER A 26 -10.31 -17.44 -0.96
CA SER A 26 -11.46 -17.62 -0.07
C SER A 26 -11.71 -19.11 0.15
N VAL A 27 -11.93 -19.49 1.40
CA VAL A 27 -12.33 -20.85 1.79
C VAL A 27 -13.84 -20.94 1.96
N ALA A 28 -14.38 -22.15 1.77
CA ALA A 28 -15.80 -22.42 2.03
C ALA A 28 -16.14 -22.17 3.52
N PRO A 29 -17.37 -21.73 3.83
CA PRO A 29 -17.73 -21.30 5.19
C PRO A 29 -17.69 -22.43 6.24
N ASP A 30 -17.71 -23.69 5.80
CA ASP A 30 -17.59 -24.89 6.64
C ASP A 30 -16.14 -25.31 6.91
N ARG A 31 -15.16 -24.61 6.32
CA ARG A 31 -13.73 -24.87 6.54
C ARG A 31 -13.07 -23.79 7.38
N ALA A 32 -12.14 -24.22 8.23
CA ALA A 32 -11.26 -23.31 8.95
C ALA A 32 -10.29 -22.63 7.95
N TYR A 33 -10.17 -21.30 8.04
CA TYR A 33 -9.20 -20.55 7.26
C TYR A 33 -7.80 -20.74 7.83
N GLN A 34 -6.88 -21.28 7.02
CA GLN A 34 -5.45 -21.29 7.29
C GLN A 34 -4.73 -20.58 6.14
N PRO A 35 -3.99 -19.48 6.39
CA PRO A 35 -3.37 -18.69 5.34
C PRO A 35 -2.42 -19.49 4.42
N ALA A 36 -1.66 -20.43 4.98
CA ALA A 36 -0.72 -21.26 4.23
C ALA A 36 -1.43 -22.20 3.24
N ASP A 37 -2.58 -22.76 3.63
CA ASP A 37 -3.39 -23.63 2.78
C ASP A 37 -4.20 -22.85 1.74
N ALA A 38 -4.51 -21.59 2.06
CA ALA A 38 -5.21 -20.67 1.17
C ALA A 38 -4.25 -19.88 0.25
N ALA A 39 -2.94 -20.06 0.37
CA ALA A 39 -1.95 -19.28 -0.36
C ALA A 39 -2.12 -19.42 -1.88
N VAL A 40 -2.14 -18.30 -2.59
CA VAL A 40 -2.03 -18.28 -4.06
C VAL A 40 -0.56 -18.29 -4.41
N ARG A 41 -0.13 -19.34 -5.11
CA ARG A 41 1.24 -19.55 -5.58
C ARG A 41 1.36 -19.23 -7.07
N ASP A 42 2.59 -19.02 -7.53
CA ASP A 42 2.94 -18.88 -8.96
C ASP A 42 2.16 -17.76 -9.68
N ALA A 43 1.75 -16.72 -8.95
CA ALA A 43 1.11 -15.55 -9.52
C ALA A 43 2.14 -14.59 -10.12
N SER A 44 1.79 -13.96 -11.24
CA SER A 44 2.51 -12.79 -11.73
C SER A 44 1.96 -11.56 -11.03
N VAL A 45 2.84 -10.82 -10.33
CA VAL A 45 2.46 -9.65 -9.54
C VAL A 45 3.35 -8.48 -9.94
N GLU A 46 2.72 -7.37 -10.30
CA GLU A 46 3.40 -6.11 -10.55
C GLU A 46 2.60 -4.91 -10.05
N VAL A 47 3.32 -3.87 -9.62
CA VAL A 47 2.74 -2.57 -9.27
C VAL A 47 3.28 -1.52 -10.23
N ARG A 48 2.38 -0.79 -10.88
CA ARG A 48 2.68 0.28 -11.81
C ARG A 48 2.46 1.62 -11.15
N GLU A 49 3.48 2.47 -11.15
CA GLU A 49 3.32 3.88 -10.86
C GLU A 49 2.65 4.55 -12.06
N ARG A 50 1.60 5.35 -11.82
CA ARG A 50 0.86 6.06 -12.86
C ARG A 50 1.21 7.54 -12.86
N THR A 51 1.39 8.10 -14.06
CA THR A 51 1.47 9.56 -14.25
C THR A 51 0.10 10.19 -14.03
N THR A 52 0.06 11.53 -13.90
CA THR A 52 -1.20 12.29 -13.83
C THR A 52 -2.11 12.06 -15.04
N ASP A 53 -1.52 11.77 -16.19
CA ASP A 53 -2.23 11.48 -17.44
C ASP A 53 -2.63 9.99 -17.59
N GLY A 54 -2.38 9.17 -16.56
CA GLY A 54 -2.74 7.74 -16.51
C GLY A 54 -1.76 6.79 -17.19
N ALA A 55 -0.65 7.29 -17.74
CA ALA A 55 0.39 6.44 -18.34
C ALA A 55 1.21 5.73 -17.26
N THR A 56 1.84 4.59 -17.59
CA THR A 56 2.78 3.94 -16.68
C THR A 56 4.09 4.73 -16.62
N ALA A 57 4.41 5.27 -15.45
CA ALA A 57 5.68 5.93 -15.17
C ALA A 57 6.80 4.92 -14.84
N ALA A 58 6.46 3.91 -14.04
CA ALA A 58 7.37 2.84 -13.64
C ALA A 58 6.60 1.55 -13.39
N THR A 59 7.26 0.40 -13.57
CA THR A 59 6.74 -0.92 -13.21
C THR A 59 7.66 -1.55 -12.18
N ILE A 60 7.09 -2.01 -11.07
CA ILE A 60 7.78 -2.64 -9.95
C ILE A 60 7.37 -4.11 -9.96
N PRO A 61 8.27 -5.04 -10.32
CA PRO A 61 7.98 -6.46 -10.30
C PRO A 61 8.00 -6.98 -8.86
N PHE A 62 7.19 -8.01 -8.61
CA PHE A 62 7.19 -8.74 -7.35
C PHE A 62 7.45 -10.23 -7.58
N GLU A 63 8.19 -10.84 -6.66
CA GLU A 63 8.48 -12.27 -6.67
C GLU A 63 8.00 -12.91 -5.37
N GLU A 64 7.60 -14.18 -5.47
CA GLU A 64 7.15 -14.93 -4.31
C GLU A 64 8.33 -15.26 -3.40
N VAL A 65 8.22 -14.85 -2.12
CA VAL A 65 9.25 -15.09 -1.09
C VAL A 65 8.80 -16.08 -0.02
N ASP A 66 7.48 -16.25 0.14
CA ASP A 66 6.85 -17.24 1.01
C ASP A 66 5.42 -17.51 0.50
N ALA A 67 4.70 -18.45 1.12
CA ALA A 67 3.34 -18.86 0.77
C ALA A 67 2.36 -17.70 0.56
N GLY A 68 2.13 -17.36 -0.72
CA GLY A 68 1.25 -16.28 -1.09
C GLY A 68 1.77 -14.92 -0.66
N ILE A 69 3.08 -14.78 -0.40
CA ILE A 69 3.74 -13.53 -0.04
C ILE A 69 4.69 -13.15 -1.17
N TYR A 70 4.39 -12.01 -1.79
CA TYR A 70 5.13 -11.46 -2.91
C TYR A 70 5.85 -10.21 -2.45
N ALA A 71 7.17 -10.12 -2.65
CA ALA A 71 7.98 -8.97 -2.28
C ALA A 71 8.53 -8.25 -3.52
N PRO A 72 8.75 -6.93 -3.47
CA PRO A 72 9.30 -6.20 -4.59
C PRO A 72 10.71 -6.68 -4.91
N THR A 73 10.99 -6.93 -6.20
CA THR A 73 12.31 -7.43 -6.64
C THR A 73 13.44 -6.40 -6.56
N PRO A 74 13.23 -5.08 -6.77
CA PRO A 74 14.32 -4.12 -6.65
C PRO A 74 14.85 -4.08 -5.20
N THR A 75 16.18 -4.13 -5.05
CA THR A 75 16.85 -4.05 -3.74
C THR A 75 17.77 -2.82 -3.70
N PRO A 76 17.56 -1.88 -2.76
CA PRO A 76 16.49 -1.85 -1.76
C PRO A 76 15.10 -1.65 -2.40
N ALA A 77 14.05 -2.08 -1.69
CA ALA A 77 12.68 -1.88 -2.13
C ALA A 77 12.40 -0.40 -2.46
N PRO A 78 11.70 -0.09 -3.56
CA PRO A 78 11.37 1.29 -3.93
C PRO A 78 10.58 1.97 -2.82
N ARG A 79 10.81 3.26 -2.59
CA ARG A 79 9.99 4.04 -1.66
C ARG A 79 8.69 4.45 -2.33
N VAL A 80 7.58 4.29 -1.59
CA VAL A 80 6.26 4.71 -2.02
C VAL A 80 6.19 6.23 -2.03
N GLN A 81 5.82 6.82 -3.15
CA GLN A 81 5.73 8.26 -3.32
C GLN A 81 4.37 8.78 -2.82
N PRO A 82 4.32 9.81 -1.96
CA PRO A 82 3.07 10.45 -1.58
C PRO A 82 2.46 11.22 -2.75
N ARG A 83 1.13 11.29 -2.80
CA ARG A 83 0.34 11.89 -3.90
C ARG A 83 0.53 11.20 -5.26
N THR A 84 1.00 9.96 -5.24
CA THR A 84 1.20 9.15 -6.44
C THR A 84 0.12 8.07 -6.53
N THR A 85 -0.37 7.85 -7.75
CA THR A 85 -1.32 6.77 -8.06
C THR A 85 -0.55 5.51 -8.44
N TYR A 86 -0.92 4.40 -7.82
CA TYR A 86 -0.38 3.08 -8.10
C TYR A 86 -1.49 2.16 -8.60
N GLU A 87 -1.16 1.32 -9.57
CA GLU A 87 -2.01 0.25 -10.08
C GLU A 87 -1.35 -1.10 -9.79
N LEU A 88 -2.05 -1.96 -9.08
CA LEU A 88 -1.71 -3.36 -8.92
C LEU A 88 -2.26 -4.17 -10.10
N SER A 89 -1.46 -5.09 -10.62
CA SER A 89 -1.86 -6.14 -11.56
C SER A 89 -1.43 -7.49 -11.02
N VAL A 90 -2.37 -8.43 -10.89
CA VAL A 90 -2.12 -9.80 -10.46
C VAL A 90 -2.76 -10.75 -11.47
N THR A 91 -1.97 -11.71 -11.97
CA THR A 91 -2.47 -12.82 -12.79
C THR A 91 -2.15 -14.14 -12.08
N ALA A 92 -3.18 -14.91 -11.73
CA ALA A 92 -3.07 -16.17 -10.99
C ALA A 92 -3.97 -17.25 -11.61
N GLY A 93 -3.39 -18.09 -12.47
CA GLY A 93 -4.15 -19.05 -13.28
C GLY A 93 -5.09 -18.32 -14.24
N GLU A 94 -6.40 -18.54 -14.09
CA GLU A 94 -7.45 -17.87 -14.89
C GLU A 94 -7.93 -16.53 -14.28
N ALA A 95 -7.43 -16.16 -13.09
CA ALA A 95 -7.84 -14.93 -12.42
C ALA A 95 -6.91 -13.77 -12.79
N ASP A 96 -7.49 -12.71 -13.36
CA ASP A 96 -6.84 -11.42 -13.59
C ASP A 96 -7.45 -10.35 -12.69
N ILE A 97 -6.63 -9.71 -11.86
CA ILE A 97 -7.06 -8.77 -10.84
C ILE A 97 -6.30 -7.46 -11.01
N THR A 98 -7.04 -6.36 -11.05
CA THR A 98 -6.46 -5.02 -11.07
C THR A 98 -7.06 -4.17 -9.94
N ALA A 99 -6.22 -3.32 -9.34
CA ALA A 99 -6.66 -2.38 -8.33
C ALA A 99 -5.87 -1.07 -8.45
N THR A 100 -6.53 0.06 -8.28
CA THR A 100 -5.87 1.37 -8.34
C THR A 100 -6.09 2.12 -7.04
N THR A 101 -5.03 2.72 -6.50
CA THR A 101 -5.10 3.56 -5.31
C THR A 101 -4.17 4.75 -5.42
N THR A 102 -4.52 5.86 -4.77
CA THR A 102 -3.68 7.05 -4.71
C THR A 102 -3.20 7.23 -3.28
N VAL A 103 -1.87 7.26 -3.11
CA VAL A 103 -1.26 7.43 -1.79
C VAL A 103 -1.53 8.86 -1.32
N PRO A 104 -2.09 9.06 -0.11
CA PRO A 104 -2.32 10.40 0.41
C PRO A 104 -0.99 11.14 0.61
N ASP A 105 -1.08 12.46 0.79
CA ASP A 105 0.09 13.25 1.18
C ASP A 105 0.61 12.85 2.58
N THR A 106 1.85 13.18 2.89
CA THR A 106 2.41 12.96 4.24
C THR A 106 2.03 14.09 5.19
N VAL A 107 1.74 13.78 6.46
CA VAL A 107 1.56 14.79 7.51
C VAL A 107 2.82 15.65 7.61
N SER A 108 2.66 16.97 7.58
CA SER A 108 3.77 17.91 7.77
C SER A 108 3.42 18.87 8.91
N ILE A 109 4.39 19.12 9.80
CA ILE A 109 4.30 20.20 10.78
C ILE A 109 4.56 21.49 10.02
N VAL A 110 3.55 22.36 9.95
CA VAL A 110 3.62 23.57 9.12
C VAL A 110 4.14 24.74 9.91
N ASP A 111 3.96 24.75 11.23
CA ASP A 111 4.40 25.83 12.10
C ASP A 111 4.65 25.33 13.54
N THR A 112 5.77 25.74 14.10
CA THR A 112 6.16 25.52 15.50
C THR A 112 6.38 26.87 16.16
N GLN A 113 5.66 27.13 17.25
CA GLN A 113 5.83 28.35 18.04
C GLN A 113 6.23 27.99 19.46
N ASN A 114 7.12 28.81 20.04
CA ASN A 114 7.59 28.68 21.42
C ASN A 114 8.32 27.34 21.69
N GLU A 115 9.28 26.98 20.82
CA GLU A 115 10.06 25.73 20.91
C GLU A 115 10.87 25.59 22.22
N THR A 116 11.11 26.70 22.92
CA THR A 116 11.72 26.71 24.25
C THR A 116 11.03 27.75 25.11
N VAL A 117 10.38 27.34 26.20
CA VAL A 117 9.70 28.24 27.14
C VAL A 117 10.02 27.89 28.58
N PRO A 118 10.12 28.90 29.47
CA PRO A 118 10.23 28.67 30.89
C PRO A 118 8.96 27.98 31.42
N TYR A 119 9.15 26.99 32.30
CA TYR A 119 8.07 26.25 32.92
C TYR A 119 7.10 27.20 33.66
N GLN A 120 5.80 27.14 33.32
CA GLN A 120 4.73 28.06 33.77
C GLN A 120 4.81 29.52 33.28
N GLY A 121 5.50 29.80 32.17
CA GLY A 121 5.40 31.10 31.49
C GLY A 121 4.07 31.32 30.77
N ASP A 122 3.72 32.59 30.52
CA ASP A 122 2.49 33.01 29.84
C ASP A 122 2.41 32.51 28.38
N ALA A 123 3.55 32.18 27.76
CA ALA A 123 3.65 31.55 26.46
C ALA A 123 4.00 30.05 26.62
N GLN A 124 3.16 29.17 26.08
CA GLN A 124 3.34 27.72 26.09
C GLN A 124 3.71 27.21 24.68
N PRO A 125 4.33 26.02 24.53
CA PRO A 125 4.61 25.43 23.23
C PRO A 125 3.30 25.19 22.47
N ALA A 126 3.22 25.64 21.23
CA ALA A 126 2.06 25.44 20.38
C ALA A 126 2.49 24.81 19.05
N PHE A 127 1.73 23.80 18.62
CA PHE A 127 1.99 23.06 17.39
C PHE A 127 0.75 23.14 16.49
N THR A 128 0.95 23.59 15.25
CA THR A 128 -0.10 23.52 14.24
C THR A 128 0.18 22.36 13.30
N ILE A 129 -0.68 21.35 13.32
CA ILE A 129 -0.59 20.16 12.48
C ILE A 129 -1.53 20.34 11.29
N THR A 130 -1.00 20.23 10.06
CA THR A 130 -1.86 20.16 8.87
C THR A 130 -2.15 18.71 8.53
N ALA A 131 -3.43 18.34 8.55
CA ALA A 131 -3.86 17.02 8.11
C ALA A 131 -3.60 16.84 6.61
N PRO A 132 -3.20 15.65 6.16
CA PRO A 132 -2.93 15.38 4.76
C PRO A 132 -4.22 15.50 3.93
N ARG A 133 -4.10 16.01 2.70
CA ARG A 133 -5.22 16.12 1.77
C ARG A 133 -5.51 14.74 1.16
N SER A 134 -6.63 14.14 1.54
CA SER A 134 -7.19 12.97 0.83
C SER A 134 -8.02 13.45 -0.35
N GLY A 135 -7.46 13.39 -1.57
CA GLY A 135 -8.21 13.67 -2.79
C GLY A 135 -9.21 12.56 -3.08
N ARG A 136 -10.41 12.62 -2.49
CA ARG A 136 -11.57 11.85 -2.94
C ARG A 136 -12.60 12.83 -3.51
N SER A 137 -12.44 13.16 -4.79
CA SER A 137 -13.54 13.78 -5.54
C SER A 137 -14.54 12.67 -5.84
N GLY A 138 -15.72 12.78 -5.23
CA GLY A 138 -16.88 11.94 -5.57
C GLY A 138 -17.52 12.34 -6.89
#